data_AF-T1C911-F1
#
_entry.id   AF-T1C911-F1
#
_cell.length_a   1.000
_cell.length_b   1.000
_cell.length_c   1.000
_cell.angle_alpha   90.00
_cell.angle_beta   90.00
_cell.angle_gamma   90.00
#
_symmetry.space_group_name_H-M   'P 1'
#
loop_
_entity.id
_entity.type
_entity.pdbx_description
1 polymer ?
#
loop_
_entity_poly.entity_id
_entity_poly.type
_entity_poly.pdbx_seq_one_letter_code
_entity_poly.pdbx_strand_id
1 'polypeptide(L)'
;MKLTVEDVRNSPMVSYPLTRLDVCTMSDGAAVAILASEEKAFEITKHPIEITGIGTGTDTMRLADRPFGKVPLLPNEKASDYGNLQYPGIHSFRAGRSAAKEAYAAAGITDPIKEIDAVELHDAYTSSEIQTYEDLGLCKYGEGGQFIDEGKSKLNGKVP
;
A
#
# COMPACT_ATOMS: atom_id res chain seq x y z
N MET A 1 22.44 4.62 -10.18
CA MET A 1 21.96 4.71 -11.58
C MET A 1 20.71 5.56 -11.58
N LYS A 2 20.56 6.56 -12.45
CA LYS A 2 19.30 7.30 -12.60
C LYS A 2 18.56 6.69 -13.79
N LEU A 3 17.43 6.04 -13.53
CA LEU A 3 16.56 5.47 -14.56
C LEU A 3 15.56 6.53 -15.05
N THR A 4 15.25 6.53 -16.34
CA THR A 4 14.17 7.31 -16.93
C THR A 4 12.95 6.43 -17.20
N VAL A 5 11.78 7.04 -17.42
CA VAL A 5 10.57 6.30 -17.84
C VAL A 5 10.83 5.56 -19.16
N GLU A 6 11.58 6.15 -20.07
CA GLU A 6 11.95 5.53 -21.35
C GLU A 6 12.80 4.27 -21.14
N ASP A 7 13.77 4.30 -20.20
CA ASP A 7 14.57 3.11 -19.87
C ASP A 7 13.69 1.97 -19.36
N VAL A 8 12.72 2.27 -18.49
CA VAL A 8 11.77 1.26 -17.98
C VAL A 8 10.98 0.67 -19.13
N ARG A 9 10.33 1.52 -19.95
CA ARG A 9 9.48 1.08 -21.05
C ARG A 9 10.22 0.31 -22.15
N ASN A 10 11.51 0.58 -22.35
CA ASN A 10 12.36 -0.12 -23.32
C ASN A 10 13.02 -1.39 -22.77
N SER A 11 12.86 -1.69 -21.47
CA SER A 11 13.41 -2.91 -20.89
C SER A 11 12.65 -4.17 -21.36
N PRO A 12 13.25 -5.38 -21.27
CA PRO A 12 12.63 -6.60 -21.78
C PRO A 12 11.22 -6.82 -21.23
N MET A 13 10.26 -7.11 -22.11
CA MET A 13 8.89 -7.43 -21.71
C MET A 13 8.87 -8.72 -20.88
N VAL A 14 8.14 -8.71 -19.76
CA VAL A 14 7.92 -9.89 -18.91
C VAL A 14 6.49 -10.41 -19.11
N SER A 15 5.51 -9.54 -18.86
CA SER A 15 4.09 -9.83 -19.08
C SER A 15 3.38 -8.52 -19.34
N TYR A 16 2.81 -8.35 -20.53
CA TYR A 16 2.18 -7.10 -20.92
C TYR A 16 1.21 -6.58 -19.84
N PRO A 17 1.33 -5.32 -19.38
CA PRO A 17 2.22 -4.25 -19.88
C PRO A 17 3.56 -4.09 -19.14
N LEU A 18 3.90 -4.99 -18.21
CA LEU A 18 5.06 -4.91 -17.31
C LEU A 18 6.35 -5.38 -17.98
N THR A 19 7.38 -4.56 -17.85
CA THR A 19 8.73 -4.78 -18.35
C THR A 19 9.67 -5.22 -17.22
N ARG A 20 10.91 -5.60 -17.53
CA ARG A 20 11.84 -6.14 -16.52
C ARG A 20 12.11 -5.16 -15.38
N LEU A 21 12.17 -3.86 -15.68
CA LEU A 21 12.40 -2.81 -14.68
C LEU A 21 11.14 -2.46 -13.87
N ASP A 22 9.97 -3.01 -14.23
CA ASP A 22 8.75 -2.94 -13.41
C ASP A 22 8.67 -4.04 -12.33
N VAL A 23 9.60 -4.99 -12.34
CA VAL A 23 9.58 -6.19 -11.49
C VAL A 23 10.76 -6.17 -10.53
N CYS A 24 10.51 -6.44 -9.25
CA CYS A 24 11.56 -6.52 -8.24
C CYS A 24 12.62 -7.59 -8.57
N THR A 25 13.79 -7.45 -7.96
CA THR A 25 14.88 -8.42 -8.12
C THR A 25 14.70 -9.60 -7.17
N MET A 26 15.19 -10.77 -7.60
CA MET A 26 15.40 -11.88 -6.67
C MET A 26 16.58 -11.52 -5.77
N SER A 27 16.40 -11.68 -4.46
CA SER A 27 17.38 -11.29 -3.44
C SER A 27 17.46 -12.35 -2.36
N ASP A 28 18.67 -12.59 -1.85
CA ASP A 28 18.91 -13.38 -0.65
C ASP A 28 19.28 -12.44 0.50
N GLY A 29 18.67 -12.62 1.68
CA GLY A 29 18.91 -11.76 2.83
C GLY A 29 18.08 -12.14 4.06
N ALA A 30 18.32 -11.44 5.17
CA ALA A 30 17.57 -11.59 6.41
C ALA A 30 17.35 -10.22 7.07
N ALA A 31 16.18 -10.03 7.68
CA ALA A 31 15.85 -8.90 8.53
C ALA A 31 15.40 -9.42 9.90
N VAL A 32 15.77 -8.72 10.97
CA VAL A 32 15.42 -9.09 12.35
C VAL A 32 14.94 -7.85 13.09
N ALA A 33 13.79 -7.97 13.75
CA ALA A 33 13.29 -7.01 14.72
C ALA A 33 13.17 -7.68 16.09
N ILE A 34 13.49 -6.95 17.15
CA ILE A 34 13.29 -7.40 18.53
C ILE A 34 12.03 -6.74 19.06
N LEU A 35 11.01 -7.55 19.36
CA LEU A 35 9.77 -7.09 19.96
C LEU A 35 9.84 -7.26 21.48
N ALA A 36 9.29 -6.29 22.20
CA ALA A 36 9.19 -6.30 23.65
C ALA A 36 7.91 -5.56 24.07
N SER A 37 7.47 -5.74 25.32
CA SER A 37 6.46 -4.85 25.90
C SER A 37 6.99 -3.42 25.96
N GLU A 38 6.10 -2.43 25.96
CA GLU A 38 6.47 -1.01 26.04
C GLU A 38 7.40 -0.74 27.24
N GLU A 39 7.02 -1.21 28.43
CA GLU A 39 7.84 -1.11 29.66
C GLU A 39 9.27 -1.59 29.41
N LYS A 40 9.41 -2.79 28.81
CA LYS A 40 10.72 -3.39 28.57
C LYS A 40 11.48 -2.67 27.46
N ALA A 41 10.79 -2.17 26.44
CA ALA A 41 11.40 -1.43 25.34
C ALA A 41 12.03 -0.12 25.85
N PHE A 42 11.34 0.60 26.75
CA PHE A 42 11.85 1.83 27.37
C PHE A 42 12.98 1.59 28.39
N GLU A 43 13.07 0.39 28.99
CA GLU A 43 14.27 -0.01 29.75
C GLU A 43 15.50 -0.21 28.85
N ILE A 44 15.29 -0.69 27.62
CA ILE A 44 16.37 -1.04 26.68
C ILE A 44 16.85 0.17 25.87
N THR A 45 15.93 1.04 25.44
CA THR A 45 16.23 2.20 24.60
C THR A 45 15.38 3.41 24.96
N LYS A 46 15.91 4.62 24.74
CA LYS A 46 15.17 5.88 24.94
C LYS A 46 14.19 6.20 23.82
N HIS A 47 14.32 5.53 22.68
CA HIS A 47 13.53 5.78 21.47
C HIS A 47 13.01 4.45 20.89
N PRO A 48 12.13 3.73 21.60
CA PRO A 48 11.44 2.59 21.00
C PRO A 48 10.47 3.07 19.91
N ILE A 49 10.20 2.22 18.93
CA ILE A 49 9.13 2.43 17.96
C ILE A 49 7.93 1.62 18.42
N GLU A 50 6.85 2.31 18.76
CA GLU A 50 5.62 1.70 19.22
C GLU A 50 4.77 1.18 18.05
N ILE A 51 4.16 0.02 18.25
CA ILE A 51 3.21 -0.54 17.28
C ILE A 51 1.81 -0.15 17.75
N THR A 52 1.27 0.92 17.17
CA THR A 52 -0.03 1.50 17.57
C THR A 52 -1.24 0.75 17.01
N GLY A 53 -1.05 0.00 15.92
CA GLY A 53 -2.12 -0.78 15.31
C GLY A 53 -1.58 -1.89 14.42
N ILE A 54 -2.25 -3.03 14.45
CA ILE A 54 -2.01 -4.15 13.52
C ILE A 54 -3.37 -4.55 12.98
N GLY A 55 -3.43 -4.82 11.68
CA GLY A 55 -4.63 -5.35 11.05
C GLY A 55 -4.29 -6.53 10.15
N THR A 56 -5.28 -7.40 9.97
CA THR A 56 -5.14 -8.58 9.11
C THR A 56 -6.28 -8.62 8.11
N GLY A 57 -5.99 -9.09 6.91
CA GLY A 57 -7.01 -9.32 5.90
C GLY A 57 -6.70 -10.55 5.07
N THR A 58 -7.76 -11.19 4.60
CA THR A 58 -7.68 -12.35 3.72
C THR A 58 -8.55 -12.11 2.49
N ASP A 59 -8.15 -12.70 1.38
CA ASP A 59 -8.93 -12.67 0.14
C ASP A 59 -8.82 -14.01 -0.58
N THR A 60 -9.54 -14.16 -1.68
CA THR A 60 -9.48 -15.38 -2.49
C THR A 60 -8.09 -15.56 -3.11
N MET A 61 -7.60 -16.81 -3.11
CA MET A 61 -6.28 -17.12 -3.66
C MET A 61 -6.19 -16.88 -5.17
N ARG A 62 -7.25 -17.20 -5.90
CA ARG A 62 -7.29 -17.01 -7.35
C ARG A 62 -7.86 -15.63 -7.66
N LEU A 63 -7.16 -14.89 -8.51
CA LEU A 63 -7.63 -13.60 -9.01
C LEU A 63 -9.05 -13.68 -9.59
N ALA A 64 -9.36 -14.75 -10.32
CA ALA A 64 -10.67 -14.98 -10.93
C ALA A 64 -11.80 -15.22 -9.93
N ASP A 65 -11.49 -15.63 -8.70
CA ASP A 65 -12.48 -15.89 -7.65
C ASP A 65 -12.77 -14.65 -6.80
N ARG A 66 -12.07 -13.52 -7.05
CA ARG A 66 -12.26 -12.31 -6.25
C ARG A 66 -13.67 -11.75 -6.45
N PRO A 67 -14.38 -11.40 -5.36
CA PRO A 67 -15.79 -11.05 -5.45
C PRO A 67 -15.99 -9.67 -6.08
N PHE A 68 -17.02 -9.58 -6.91
CA PHE A 68 -17.58 -8.32 -7.40
C PHE A 68 -18.54 -7.75 -6.34
N GLY A 69 -17.95 -7.18 -5.29
CA GLY A 69 -18.68 -6.66 -4.12
C GLY A 69 -18.55 -5.16 -3.94
N LYS A 70 -19.19 -4.64 -2.89
CA LYS A 70 -18.97 -3.27 -2.42
C LYS A 70 -17.55 -3.11 -1.90
N VAL A 71 -16.95 -1.95 -2.16
CA VAL A 71 -15.65 -1.57 -1.60
C VAL A 71 -15.79 -1.46 -0.07
N PRO A 72 -14.94 -2.15 0.72
CA PRO A 72 -14.86 -1.91 2.16
C PRO A 72 -14.40 -0.48 2.40
N LEU A 73 -15.21 0.37 3.02
CA LEU A 73 -14.82 1.78 3.23
C LEU A 73 -13.84 1.93 4.40
N LEU A 74 -12.83 2.78 4.22
CA LEU A 74 -11.94 3.33 5.23
C LEU A 74 -12.60 4.56 5.90
N PRO A 75 -12.06 5.03 7.04
CA PRO A 75 -12.73 6.07 7.85
C PRO A 75 -13.00 7.40 7.13
N ASN A 76 -12.19 7.77 6.14
CA ASN A 76 -12.27 9.02 5.38
C ASN A 76 -13.10 8.93 4.07
N GLU A 77 -13.76 7.80 3.80
CA GLU A 77 -14.37 7.53 2.49
C GLU A 77 -15.89 7.36 2.54
N LYS A 78 -16.55 7.54 1.39
CA LYS A 78 -18.00 7.40 1.24
C LYS A 78 -18.31 6.41 0.13
N ALA A 79 -19.44 5.70 0.25
CA ALA A 79 -19.89 4.76 -0.80
C ALA A 79 -20.06 5.44 -2.17
N SER A 80 -20.40 6.74 -2.19
CA SER A 80 -20.52 7.54 -3.41
C SER A 80 -19.20 7.71 -4.16
N ASP A 81 -18.05 7.62 -3.47
CA ASP A 81 -16.73 7.72 -4.10
C ASP A 81 -16.48 6.58 -5.09
N TYR A 82 -17.15 5.43 -4.91
CA TYR A 82 -16.94 4.21 -5.71
C TYR A 82 -18.15 3.77 -6.52
N GLY A 83 -19.13 4.66 -6.74
CA GLY A 83 -20.37 4.32 -7.44
C GLY A 83 -20.17 3.86 -8.89
N ASN A 84 -19.07 4.25 -9.53
CA ASN A 84 -18.77 3.98 -10.95
C ASN A 84 -17.63 2.97 -11.15
N LEU A 85 -17.19 2.30 -10.09
CA LEU A 85 -16.04 1.40 -10.16
C LEU A 85 -16.42 0.10 -10.90
N GLN A 86 -15.71 -0.21 -11.99
CA GLN A 86 -16.09 -1.33 -12.86
C GLN A 86 -15.64 -2.69 -12.33
N TYR A 87 -14.43 -2.79 -11.76
CA TYR A 87 -13.86 -4.06 -11.30
C TYR A 87 -13.32 -3.99 -9.85
N PRO A 88 -14.17 -3.76 -8.84
CA PRO A 88 -13.76 -3.61 -7.43
C PRO A 88 -12.89 -4.77 -6.91
N GLY A 89 -13.14 -5.99 -7.38
CA GLY A 89 -12.36 -7.17 -6.98
C GLY A 89 -10.99 -7.28 -7.65
N ILE A 90 -10.73 -6.54 -8.73
CA ILE A 90 -9.48 -6.63 -9.51
C ILE A 90 -8.61 -5.39 -9.30
N HIS A 91 -9.22 -4.22 -9.13
CA HIS A 91 -8.51 -2.95 -8.89
C HIS A 91 -7.87 -2.84 -7.50
N SER A 92 -8.10 -3.82 -6.61
CA SER A 92 -7.73 -3.77 -5.20
C SER A 92 -7.19 -5.12 -4.71
N PHE A 93 -6.26 -5.06 -3.75
CA PHE A 93 -6.03 -6.10 -2.77
C PHE A 93 -6.94 -5.88 -1.56
N ARG A 94 -8.15 -6.46 -1.61
CA ARG A 94 -9.15 -6.31 -0.53
C ARG A 94 -8.63 -6.76 0.83
N ALA A 95 -7.75 -7.77 0.84
CA ALA A 95 -7.02 -8.18 2.04
C ALA A 95 -6.21 -7.02 2.65
N GLY A 96 -5.41 -6.31 1.83
CA GLY A 96 -4.64 -5.16 2.26
C GLY A 96 -5.53 -4.05 2.81
N ARG A 97 -6.64 -3.76 2.13
CA ARG A 97 -7.61 -2.76 2.60
C ARG A 97 -8.30 -3.14 3.91
N SER A 98 -8.70 -4.40 4.07
CA SER A 98 -9.26 -4.91 5.32
C SER A 98 -8.25 -4.81 6.46
N ALA A 99 -7.00 -5.17 6.20
CA ALA A 99 -5.91 -5.01 7.16
C ALA A 99 -5.70 -3.53 7.53
N ALA A 100 -5.66 -2.63 6.55
CA ALA A 100 -5.53 -1.19 6.80
C ALA A 100 -6.67 -0.67 7.68
N LYS A 101 -7.91 -1.10 7.41
CA LYS A 101 -9.07 -0.71 8.21
C LYS A 101 -8.94 -1.13 9.68
N GLU A 102 -8.52 -2.37 9.94
CA GLU A 102 -8.29 -2.85 11.30
C GLU A 102 -7.12 -2.11 11.97
N ALA A 103 -6.02 -1.91 11.26
CA ALA A 103 -4.85 -1.18 11.76
C ALA A 103 -5.20 0.27 12.12
N TYR A 104 -5.94 0.98 11.26
CA TYR A 104 -6.37 2.35 11.51
C TYR A 104 -7.34 2.44 12.68
N ALA A 105 -8.28 1.50 12.81
CA ALA A 105 -9.17 1.45 13.96
C ALA A 105 -8.41 1.25 15.27
N ALA A 106 -7.39 0.38 15.28
CA ALA A 106 -6.54 0.17 16.45
C ALA A 106 -5.65 1.38 16.77
N ALA A 107 -5.07 2.02 15.75
CA ALA A 107 -4.20 3.18 15.89
C ALA A 107 -4.94 4.51 16.07
N GLY A 108 -6.27 4.54 15.94
CA GLY A 108 -7.08 5.75 16.01
C GLY A 108 -6.98 6.67 14.78
N ILE A 109 -6.47 6.18 13.66
CA ILE A 109 -6.29 6.95 12.41
C ILE A 109 -7.64 7.11 11.70
N THR A 110 -7.94 8.34 11.28
CA THR A 110 -9.20 8.69 10.61
C THR A 110 -9.01 9.30 9.22
N ASP A 111 -7.89 9.96 8.98
CA ASP A 111 -7.50 10.58 7.72
C ASP A 111 -6.04 10.19 7.39
N PRO A 112 -5.82 8.99 6.80
CA PRO A 112 -4.49 8.41 6.61
C PRO A 112 -3.50 9.34 5.92
N ILE A 113 -3.93 10.08 4.90
CA ILE A 113 -3.04 11.01 4.15
C ILE A 113 -2.56 12.20 5.00
N LYS A 114 -3.23 12.51 6.12
CA LYS A 114 -2.83 13.59 7.03
C LYS A 114 -2.08 13.09 8.25
N GLU A 115 -2.34 11.85 8.67
CA GLU A 115 -1.86 11.29 9.94
C GLU A 115 -0.68 10.32 9.75
N ILE A 116 -0.42 9.85 8.54
CA ILE A 116 0.73 9.00 8.22
C ILE A 116 1.82 9.84 7.58
N ASP A 117 3.03 9.77 8.15
CA ASP A 117 4.18 10.55 7.69
C ASP A 117 5.01 9.83 6.61
N ALA A 118 4.96 8.49 6.56
CA ALA A 118 5.65 7.67 5.58
C ALA A 118 4.99 6.28 5.48
N VAL A 119 5.11 5.62 4.31
CA VAL A 119 4.61 4.25 4.11
C VAL A 119 5.68 3.35 3.49
N GLU A 120 5.77 2.13 4.02
CA GLU A 120 6.51 1.04 3.39
C GLU A 120 5.50 0.06 2.81
N LEU A 121 5.62 -0.25 1.51
CA LEU A 121 4.66 -1.03 0.76
C LEU A 121 5.27 -2.34 0.26
N HIS A 122 4.41 -3.28 -0.15
CA HIS A 122 4.85 -4.48 -0.84
C HIS A 122 4.76 -4.28 -2.37
N ASP A 123 5.78 -3.63 -2.93
CA ASP A 123 5.89 -3.15 -4.32
C ASP A 123 6.62 -4.14 -5.26
N ALA A 124 6.29 -5.43 -5.18
CA ALA A 124 6.92 -6.44 -6.05
C ALA A 124 6.79 -6.14 -7.56
N TYR A 125 5.74 -5.39 -7.92
CA TYR A 125 5.54 -4.80 -9.23
C TYR A 125 5.17 -3.32 -9.09
N THR A 126 5.55 -2.48 -10.06
CA THR A 126 5.15 -1.06 -10.08
C THR A 126 3.62 -0.86 -10.02
N SER A 127 2.85 -1.78 -10.61
CA SER A 127 1.39 -1.76 -10.51
C SER A 127 0.86 -2.04 -9.10
N SER A 128 1.56 -2.85 -8.30
CA SER A 128 1.13 -3.15 -6.92
C SER A 128 1.33 -1.96 -5.98
N GLU A 129 2.34 -1.13 -6.23
CA GLU A 129 2.54 0.12 -5.49
C GLU A 129 1.32 1.05 -5.63
N ILE A 130 0.91 1.31 -6.89
CA ILE A 130 -0.28 2.12 -7.22
C ILE A 130 -1.54 1.60 -6.53
N GLN A 131 -1.78 0.29 -6.64
CA GLN A 131 -2.94 -0.35 -6.01
C GLN A 131 -2.91 -0.24 -4.48
N THR A 132 -1.73 -0.29 -3.88
CA THR A 132 -1.61 -0.26 -2.42
C THR A 132 -1.83 1.15 -1.87
N TYR A 133 -1.41 2.22 -2.56
CA TYR A 133 -1.78 3.59 -2.19
C TYR A 133 -3.30 3.77 -2.08
N GLU A 134 -3.99 3.24 -3.06
CA GLU A 134 -5.44 3.21 -3.18
C GLU A 134 -6.09 2.37 -2.04
N ASP A 135 -5.55 1.19 -1.78
CA ASP A 135 -6.05 0.28 -0.74
C ASP A 135 -5.87 0.82 0.68
N LEU A 136 -4.80 1.58 0.92
CA LEU A 136 -4.51 2.26 2.18
C LEU A 136 -5.32 3.57 2.37
N GLY A 137 -6.06 4.03 1.35
CA GLY A 137 -6.86 5.26 1.43
C GLY A 137 -6.03 6.55 1.39
N LEU A 138 -4.82 6.49 0.83
CA LEU A 138 -3.98 7.66 0.57
C LEU A 138 -4.51 8.47 -0.63
N CYS A 139 -5.18 7.78 -1.55
CA CYS A 139 -5.98 8.33 -2.64
C CYS A 139 -7.18 7.42 -2.90
N LYS A 140 -8.17 7.89 -3.68
CA LYS A 140 -9.30 7.04 -4.04
C LYS A 140 -8.91 6.04 -5.12
N TYR A 141 -9.72 5.00 -5.26
CA TYR A 141 -9.58 4.02 -6.33
C TYR A 141 -9.60 4.66 -7.71
N GLY A 142 -8.59 4.32 -8.53
CA GLY A 142 -8.35 4.91 -9.84
C GLY A 142 -7.57 6.23 -9.83
N GLU A 143 -7.25 6.79 -8.66
CA GLU A 143 -6.47 8.04 -8.54
C GLU A 143 -4.97 7.79 -8.28
N GLY A 144 -4.52 6.54 -8.14
CA GLY A 144 -3.13 6.22 -7.78
C GLY A 144 -2.09 6.69 -8.81
N GLY A 145 -2.45 6.69 -10.10
CA GLY A 145 -1.59 7.27 -11.14
C GLY A 145 -1.39 8.78 -10.95
N GLN A 146 -2.50 9.51 -10.72
CA GLN A 146 -2.45 10.95 -10.44
C GLN A 146 -1.70 11.25 -9.14
N PHE A 147 -1.84 10.40 -8.12
CA PHE A 147 -1.11 10.53 -6.86
C PHE A 147 0.41 10.56 -7.08
N ILE A 148 0.93 9.69 -7.95
CA ILE A 148 2.35 9.65 -8.33
C ILE A 148 2.74 10.86 -9.18
N ASP A 149 1.93 11.21 -10.18
CA ASP A 149 2.20 12.34 -11.09
C ASP A 149 2.30 13.67 -10.33
N GLU A 150 1.46 13.86 -9.30
CA GLU A 150 1.51 15.01 -8.39
C GLU A 150 2.71 14.98 -7.44
N GLY A 151 3.48 13.89 -7.44
CA GLY A 151 4.68 13.70 -6.62
C GLY A 151 4.39 13.44 -5.14
N LYS A 152 3.18 12.98 -4.80
CA LYS A 152 2.77 12.79 -3.41
C LYS A 152 3.55 11.68 -2.70
N SER A 153 4.00 10.65 -3.43
CA SER A 153 4.85 9.55 -2.95
C SER A 153 6.36 9.80 -3.07
N LYS A 154 6.79 10.99 -3.51
CA LYS A 154 8.24 11.29 -3.56
C LYS A 154 8.77 11.47 -2.14
N LEU A 155 10.09 11.35 -1.97
CA LEU A 155 10.78 11.56 -0.69
C LEU A 155 10.43 12.90 0.01
N ASN A 156 10.13 13.94 -0.76
CA ASN A 156 9.70 15.26 -0.29
C ASN A 156 8.20 15.52 -0.53
N GLY A 157 7.44 14.47 -0.81
CA GLY A 157 6.02 14.48 -1.09
C GLY A 157 5.18 14.54 0.18
N LYS A 158 3.90 14.22 0.04
CA LYS A 158 2.94 14.29 1.13
C LYS A 158 3.06 13.10 2.08
N VAL A 159 3.26 11.91 1.53
CA VAL A 159 3.50 10.65 2.24
C VAL A 159 4.51 9.86 1.39
N PRO A 160 5.82 9.99 1.68
CA PRO A 160 6.87 9.22 1.02
C PRO A 160 6.76 7.72 1.29
#